data_AF-A0A959V4X4-F1
#
_entry.id   AF-A0A959V4X4-F1
#
_cell.length_a   1.000
_cell.length_b   1.000
_cell.length_c   1.000
_cell.angle_alpha   90.00
_cell.angle_beta   90.00
_cell.angle_gamma   90.00
#
_symmetry.space_group_name_H-M   'P 1'
#
loop_
_entity.id
_entity.type
_entity.pdbx_description
1 polymer ?
#
loop_
_entity_poly.entity_id
_entity_poly.type
_entity_poly.pdbx_seq_one_letter_code
_entity_poly.pdbx_strand_id
1 'polypeptide(L)'
;MKPLRVLPAFALLFACGGPANDPASSTEGMVPADELAASQATNAELRNELAYMEHRLAHCGGPELQLVHAQYHLDRGEHAKAKEKLDAVKADHAGTEHAKKAEELETAMAAADGEPMKAPDTGDHIEVVQGDDGNTWYYDRRVPRNPDTTALYLYVGHKMTGAPWLRLHAQYAGDHWIFLKEVILKSGNEVFRMATDPTLVFTHAGPMTVSEWYDAPPSFEELRTLKEIIGSPDANVTFVGYKGQMDRKVTDAEREAFIHVLDLYYTMAKVDEATAGM
;
A
#
# COMPACT_ATOMS: atom_id res chain seq x y z
N MET A 1 34.99 -17.44 5.23
CA MET A 1 34.21 -18.55 5.82
C MET A 1 33.87 -18.17 7.27
N LYS A 2 32.61 -17.84 7.55
CA LYS A 2 32.11 -17.53 8.91
C LYS A 2 31.66 -18.84 9.58
N PRO A 3 31.82 -19.02 10.91
CA PRO A 3 31.43 -20.27 11.56
C PRO A 3 29.91 -20.35 11.71
N LEU A 4 29.38 -21.54 11.41
CA LEU A 4 28.01 -21.98 11.69
C LEU A 4 27.76 -21.90 13.20
N ARG A 5 26.76 -21.13 13.63
CA ARG A 5 26.20 -21.23 14.98
C ARG A 5 25.21 -22.39 15.01
N VAL A 6 25.58 -23.42 15.76
CA VAL A 6 24.75 -24.59 16.06
C VAL A 6 23.67 -24.19 17.08
N LEU A 7 22.40 -24.43 16.75
CA LEU A 7 21.27 -24.32 17.69
C LEU A 7 21.37 -25.43 18.75
N PRO A 8 21.02 -25.17 20.03
CA PRO A 8 21.02 -26.22 21.03
C PRO A 8 19.83 -27.15 20.80
N ALA A 9 20.13 -28.43 20.54
CA ALA A 9 19.15 -29.50 20.54
C ALA A 9 18.75 -29.81 21.99
N PHE A 10 17.48 -29.54 22.34
CA PHE A 10 16.91 -29.98 23.61
C PHE A 10 16.58 -31.46 23.51
N ALA A 11 17.42 -32.31 24.13
CA ALA A 11 17.16 -33.74 24.26
C ALA A 11 16.26 -33.98 25.50
N LEU A 12 15.03 -34.41 25.27
CA LEU A 12 14.14 -34.94 26.30
C LEU A 12 14.55 -36.39 26.62
N LEU A 13 15.27 -36.58 27.74
CA LEU A 13 15.55 -37.90 28.30
C LEU A 13 14.40 -38.31 29.23
N PHE A 14 13.59 -39.27 28.79
CA PHE A 14 12.67 -39.99 29.69
C PHE A 14 13.46 -41.05 30.46
N ALA A 15 13.71 -40.81 31.74
CA ALA A 15 14.22 -41.81 32.67
C ALA A 15 13.05 -42.67 33.19
N CYS A 16 13.15 -43.99 33.02
CA CYS A 16 12.25 -44.97 33.62
C CYS A 16 12.55 -45.14 35.11
N GLY A 17 11.49 -45.42 35.87
CA GLY A 17 11.42 -45.29 37.34
C GLY A 17 12.28 -46.22 38.19
N GLY A 18 12.56 -45.73 39.40
CA GLY A 18 12.92 -46.50 40.60
C GLY A 18 12.17 -45.90 41.81
N PRO A 19 11.76 -46.70 42.83
CA PRO A 19 10.85 -46.24 43.87
C PRO A 19 11.59 -45.84 45.17
N ALA A 20 11.30 -44.66 45.73
CA ALA A 20 11.11 -44.41 47.17
C ALA A 20 11.06 -42.90 47.48
N ASN A 21 9.92 -42.48 48.04
CA ASN A 21 9.66 -41.39 49.00
C ASN A 21 10.65 -40.23 49.16
N ASP A 22 10.20 -39.05 48.70
CA ASP A 22 10.30 -37.76 49.43
C ASP A 22 9.16 -36.83 48.95
N PRO A 23 8.20 -36.40 49.79
CA PRO A 23 7.22 -35.39 49.43
C PRO A 23 7.76 -33.99 49.79
N ALA A 24 8.88 -33.61 49.17
CA ALA A 24 9.43 -32.27 49.30
C ALA A 24 9.91 -31.77 47.93
N SER A 25 9.25 -30.70 47.47
CA SER A 25 9.74 -29.78 46.45
C SER A 25 9.95 -30.33 45.02
N SER A 26 8.84 -30.59 44.32
CA SER A 26 8.83 -30.71 42.86
C SER A 26 8.27 -29.44 42.18
N THR A 27 8.72 -28.26 42.61
CA THR A 27 8.41 -26.97 41.93
C THR A 27 9.58 -26.42 41.11
N GLU A 28 10.73 -27.11 41.07
CA GLU A 28 11.85 -26.73 40.20
C GLU A 28 11.59 -27.23 38.77
N GLY A 29 11.00 -26.37 37.94
CA GLY A 29 10.92 -26.60 36.50
C GLY A 29 9.66 -26.08 35.80
N MET A 30 8.64 -25.64 36.55
CA MET A 30 7.50 -24.95 35.92
C MET A 30 7.90 -23.51 35.63
N VAL A 31 8.08 -23.19 34.34
CA VAL A 31 8.14 -21.81 33.86
C VAL A 31 6.89 -21.10 34.41
N PRO A 32 7.05 -20.00 35.16
CA PRO A 32 5.92 -19.23 35.66
C PRO A 32 4.93 -18.93 34.53
N ALA A 33 3.62 -19.04 34.80
CA ALA A 33 2.60 -18.84 33.78
C ALA A 33 2.74 -17.47 33.08
N ASP A 34 3.19 -16.45 33.82
CA ASP A 34 3.45 -15.11 33.29
C ASP A 34 4.65 -15.06 32.33
N GLU A 35 5.70 -15.82 32.61
CA GLU A 35 6.88 -15.92 31.73
C GLU A 35 6.55 -16.70 30.45
N LEU A 36 5.71 -17.75 30.56
CA LEU A 36 5.19 -18.47 29.41
C LEU A 36 4.29 -17.58 28.54
N ALA A 37 3.38 -16.80 29.16
CA ALA A 37 2.50 -15.88 28.46
C ALA A 37 3.28 -14.76 27.75
N ALA A 38 4.28 -14.18 28.41
CA ALA A 38 5.17 -13.19 27.80
C ALA A 38 5.94 -13.78 26.61
N SER A 39 6.50 -14.99 26.76
CA SER A 39 7.19 -15.69 25.67
C SER A 39 6.26 -15.98 24.48
N GLN A 40 5.02 -16.38 24.75
CA GLN A 40 4.02 -16.60 23.70
C GLN A 40 3.65 -15.31 22.96
N ALA A 41 3.53 -14.18 23.66
CA ALA A 41 3.29 -12.88 23.06
C ALA A 41 4.45 -12.44 22.16
N THR A 42 5.70 -12.55 22.64
CA THR A 42 6.88 -12.25 21.82
C THR A 42 6.97 -13.16 20.58
N ASN A 43 6.65 -14.44 20.71
CA ASN A 43 6.64 -15.36 19.58
C ASN A 43 5.56 -15.01 18.54
N ALA A 44 4.40 -14.52 18.97
CA ALA A 44 3.36 -14.04 18.06
C ALA A 44 3.82 -12.78 17.31
N GLU A 45 4.47 -11.85 18.00
CA GLU A 45 5.04 -10.64 17.39
C GLU A 45 6.10 -10.96 16.34
N LEU A 46 7.06 -11.84 16.66
CA LEU A 46 8.11 -12.26 15.73
C LEU A 46 7.52 -12.96 14.50
N ARG A 47 6.45 -13.74 14.64
CA ARG A 47 5.76 -14.37 13.50
C ARG A 47 5.10 -13.34 12.60
N ASN A 48 4.49 -12.30 13.15
CA ASN A 48 3.90 -11.22 12.36
C ASN A 48 4.97 -10.42 11.61
N GLU A 49 6.13 -10.18 12.23
CA GLU A 49 7.26 -9.53 11.57
C GLU A 49 7.87 -10.41 10.46
N LEU A 50 8.03 -11.71 10.70
CA LEU A 50 8.48 -12.64 9.67
C LEU A 50 7.48 -12.67 8.50
N ALA A 51 6.18 -12.75 8.76
CA ALA A 51 5.16 -12.73 7.71
C ALA A 51 5.19 -11.42 6.91
N TYR A 52 5.40 -10.28 7.57
CA TYR A 52 5.59 -9.00 6.89
C TYR A 52 6.84 -9.03 6.00
N MET A 53 7.98 -9.50 6.52
CA MET A 53 9.22 -9.58 5.74
C MET A 53 9.11 -10.59 4.58
N GLU A 54 8.46 -11.73 4.77
CA GLU A 54 8.16 -12.70 3.72
C GLU A 54 7.24 -12.09 2.67
N HIS A 55 6.22 -11.33 3.05
CA HIS A 55 5.36 -10.62 2.12
C HIS A 55 6.15 -9.60 1.30
N ARG A 56 7.01 -8.81 1.94
CA ARG A 56 7.92 -7.89 1.24
C ARG A 56 8.80 -8.63 0.24
N LEU A 57 9.35 -9.78 0.61
CA LEU A 57 10.20 -10.60 -0.26
C LEU A 57 9.40 -11.24 -1.40
N ALA A 58 8.19 -11.74 -1.15
CA ALA A 58 7.34 -12.40 -2.14
C ALA A 58 6.79 -11.42 -3.18
N HIS A 59 6.55 -10.17 -2.78
CA HIS A 59 6.14 -9.11 -3.70
C HIS A 59 7.32 -8.54 -4.49
N CYS A 60 8.58 -8.84 -4.15
CA CYS A 60 9.70 -8.48 -5.03
C CYS A 60 9.69 -9.32 -6.33
N GLY A 61 8.95 -8.91 -7.37
CA GLY A 61 9.26 -9.33 -8.75
C GLY A 61 8.13 -9.79 -9.67
N GLY A 62 6.86 -9.81 -9.27
CA GLY A 62 5.76 -10.17 -10.19
C GLY A 62 5.55 -9.15 -11.33
N PRO A 63 5.07 -9.55 -12.52
CA PRO A 63 4.94 -8.66 -13.68
C PRO A 63 4.00 -7.49 -13.44
N GLU A 64 2.87 -7.73 -12.78
CA GLU A 64 1.92 -6.69 -12.40
C GLU A 64 2.57 -5.64 -11.51
N LEU A 65 3.37 -6.07 -10.54
CA LEU A 65 4.08 -5.16 -9.67
C LEU A 65 5.19 -4.38 -10.37
N GLN A 66 5.91 -5.03 -11.28
CA GLN A 66 6.90 -4.33 -12.09
C GLN A 66 6.23 -3.26 -12.96
N LEU A 67 5.01 -3.49 -13.46
CA LEU A 67 4.24 -2.46 -14.18
C LEU A 67 3.81 -1.31 -13.26
N VAL A 68 3.32 -1.59 -12.06
CA VAL A 68 2.98 -0.54 -11.07
C VAL A 68 4.22 0.29 -10.72
N HIS A 69 5.37 -0.35 -10.49
CA HIS A 69 6.64 0.34 -10.26
C HIS A 69 7.11 1.14 -11.47
N ALA A 70 6.96 0.60 -12.68
CA ALA A 70 7.28 1.32 -13.89
C ALA A 70 6.47 2.61 -13.98
N GLN A 71 5.14 2.52 -13.82
CA GLN A 71 4.26 3.68 -13.82
C GLN A 71 4.61 4.67 -12.70
N TYR A 72 4.87 4.18 -11.48
CA TYR A 72 5.32 5.01 -10.36
C TYR A 72 6.58 5.82 -10.72
N HIS A 73 7.56 5.19 -11.36
CA HIS A 73 8.78 5.86 -11.79
C HIS A 73 8.53 6.83 -12.96
N LEU A 74 7.64 6.49 -13.90
CA LEU A 74 7.23 7.39 -14.99
C LEU A 74 6.59 8.67 -14.45
N ASP A 75 5.63 8.54 -13.54
CA ASP A 75 4.95 9.66 -12.88
C ASP A 75 5.98 10.64 -12.27
N ARG A 76 7.03 10.10 -11.64
CA ARG A 76 8.11 10.88 -11.02
C ARG A 76 9.20 11.36 -11.99
N GLY A 77 9.14 10.96 -13.26
CA GLY A 77 10.14 11.35 -14.28
C GLY A 77 11.44 10.55 -14.20
N GLU A 78 11.43 9.45 -13.45
CA GLU A 78 12.56 8.55 -13.29
C GLU A 78 12.61 7.54 -14.45
N HIS A 79 12.66 8.03 -15.69
CA HIS A 79 12.49 7.24 -16.91
C HIS A 79 13.47 6.05 -17.00
N ALA A 80 14.70 6.21 -16.51
CA ALA A 80 15.68 5.12 -16.46
C ALA A 80 15.22 3.96 -15.55
N LYS A 81 14.66 4.27 -14.38
CA LYS A 81 14.12 3.25 -13.46
C LYS A 81 12.85 2.62 -14.02
N ALA A 82 11.98 3.42 -14.62
CA ALA A 82 10.80 2.91 -15.29
C ALA A 82 11.17 1.91 -16.40
N LYS A 83 12.11 2.29 -17.27
CA LYS A 83 12.59 1.45 -18.37
C LYS A 83 13.17 0.12 -17.88
N GLU A 84 13.96 0.13 -16.81
CA GLU A 84 14.48 -1.10 -16.20
C GLU A 84 13.35 -2.08 -15.84
N LYS A 85 12.27 -1.58 -15.21
CA LYS A 85 11.11 -2.41 -14.82
C LYS A 85 10.34 -2.92 -16.03
N LEU A 86 10.11 -2.07 -17.04
CA LEU A 86 9.43 -2.46 -18.28
C LEU A 86 10.22 -3.51 -19.07
N ASP A 87 11.54 -3.36 -19.16
CA ASP A 87 12.43 -4.31 -19.83
C ASP A 87 12.43 -5.67 -19.12
N ALA A 88 12.39 -5.69 -17.78
CA ALA A 88 12.25 -6.93 -17.01
C ALA A 88 10.92 -7.65 -17.30
N VAL A 89 9.79 -6.92 -17.33
CA VAL A 89 8.47 -7.51 -17.66
C VAL A 89 8.47 -8.13 -19.06
N LYS A 90 9.00 -7.40 -20.05
CA LYS A 90 9.04 -7.88 -21.44
C LYS A 90 9.94 -9.10 -21.60
N ALA A 91 11.07 -9.14 -20.90
CA ALA A 91 12.00 -10.27 -20.95
C ALA A 91 11.41 -11.53 -20.30
N ASP A 92 10.84 -11.39 -19.11
CA ASP A 92 10.41 -12.54 -18.29
C ASP A 92 8.98 -13.01 -18.62
N HIS A 93 8.17 -12.16 -19.25
CA HIS A 93 6.74 -12.42 -19.54
C HIS A 93 6.35 -12.16 -21.01
N ALA A 94 7.26 -12.42 -21.94
CA ALA A 94 7.04 -12.24 -23.37
C ALA A 94 5.74 -12.93 -23.87
N GLY A 95 4.97 -12.23 -24.70
CA GLY A 95 3.72 -12.73 -25.28
C GLY A 95 2.50 -12.72 -24.35
N THR A 96 2.63 -12.20 -23.12
CA THR A 96 1.50 -12.01 -22.19
C THR A 96 0.89 -10.61 -22.30
N GLU A 97 -0.30 -10.42 -21.74
CA GLU A 97 -0.92 -9.08 -21.59
C GLU A 97 -0.05 -8.11 -20.78
N HIS A 98 0.75 -8.60 -19.83
CA HIS A 98 1.67 -7.76 -19.08
C HIS A 98 2.80 -7.19 -19.97
N ALA A 99 3.32 -7.99 -20.91
CA ALA A 99 4.32 -7.51 -21.86
C ALA A 99 3.74 -6.46 -22.82
N LYS A 100 2.49 -6.63 -23.27
CA LYS A 100 1.80 -5.60 -24.08
C LYS A 100 1.64 -4.29 -23.31
N LYS A 101 1.16 -4.36 -22.07
CA LYS A 101 1.08 -3.18 -21.18
C LYS A 101 2.46 -2.53 -20.99
N ALA A 102 3.52 -3.33 -20.88
CA ALA A 102 4.88 -2.78 -20.77
C ALA A 102 5.31 -2.01 -22.04
N GLU A 103 4.97 -2.51 -23.23
CA GLU A 103 5.22 -1.82 -24.51
C GLU A 103 4.40 -0.53 -24.65
N GLU A 104 3.14 -0.55 -24.21
CA GLU A 104 2.28 0.63 -24.17
C GLU A 104 2.86 1.72 -23.25
N LEU A 105 3.29 1.34 -22.04
CA LEU A 105 3.93 2.25 -21.09
C LEU A 105 5.27 2.81 -21.61
N GLU A 106 6.06 1.99 -22.29
CA GLU A 106 7.31 2.45 -22.89
C GLU A 106 7.06 3.43 -24.04
N THR A 107 6.00 3.20 -24.83
CA THR A 107 5.57 4.12 -25.89
C THR A 107 5.07 5.44 -25.29
N ALA A 108 4.30 5.38 -24.21
CA ALA A 108 3.84 6.57 -23.47
C ALA A 108 5.01 7.36 -22.87
N MET A 109 6.04 6.68 -22.37
CA MET A 109 7.28 7.32 -21.90
C MET A 109 8.00 8.09 -23.01
N ALA A 110 8.04 7.54 -24.24
CA ALA A 110 8.63 8.21 -25.39
C ALA A 110 7.79 9.38 -25.92
N ALA A 111 6.48 9.38 -25.66
CA ALA A 111 5.55 10.43 -26.04
C ALA A 111 5.46 11.58 -25.01
N ALA A 112 6.27 11.56 -23.95
CA ALA A 112 6.25 12.56 -22.87
C ALA A 112 6.67 13.98 -23.30
N ASP A 113 7.12 14.17 -24.54
CA ASP A 113 7.32 15.46 -25.20
C ASP A 113 5.97 16.02 -25.73
N GLY A 114 5.01 16.22 -24.82
CA GLY A 114 3.73 16.86 -25.11
C GLY A 114 3.81 18.39 -24.99
N GLU A 115 2.91 19.09 -25.68
CA GLU A 115 2.66 20.52 -25.45
C GLU A 115 2.45 20.79 -23.96
N PRO A 116 2.98 21.91 -23.42
CA PRO A 116 2.80 22.25 -22.02
C PRO A 116 1.31 22.28 -21.67
N MET A 117 0.94 21.55 -20.62
CA MET A 117 -0.47 21.45 -20.26
C MET A 117 -0.94 22.82 -19.78
N LYS A 118 -2.05 23.30 -20.33
CA LYS A 118 -2.70 24.50 -19.80
C LYS A 118 -3.26 24.15 -18.41
N ALA A 119 -3.01 25.02 -17.43
CA ALA A 119 -3.61 24.87 -16.10
C ALA A 119 -5.13 24.65 -16.23
N PRO A 120 -5.68 23.56 -15.66
CA PRO A 120 -7.10 23.29 -15.70
C PRO A 120 -7.86 24.32 -14.86
N ASP A 121 -9.16 24.49 -15.14
CA ASP A 121 -10.05 25.15 -14.19
C ASP A 121 -10.30 24.18 -13.03
N THR A 122 -9.82 24.54 -11.85
CA THR A 122 -9.82 23.68 -10.68
C THR A 122 -10.98 23.99 -9.73
N GLY A 123 -11.76 25.03 -10.01
CA GLY A 123 -12.75 25.56 -9.06
C GLY A 123 -12.16 25.89 -7.68
N ASP A 124 -13.06 26.10 -6.70
CA ASP A 124 -12.66 26.47 -5.32
C ASP A 124 -12.31 25.27 -4.44
N HIS A 125 -12.64 24.06 -4.88
CA HIS A 125 -12.51 22.83 -4.09
C HIS A 125 -11.14 22.17 -4.21
N ILE A 126 -10.40 22.45 -5.28
CA ILE A 126 -9.06 21.91 -5.47
C ILE A 126 -7.99 22.88 -4.93
N GLU A 127 -7.02 22.32 -4.23
CA GLU A 127 -5.76 22.95 -3.88
C GLU A 127 -4.69 22.57 -4.90
N VAL A 128 -3.99 23.58 -5.43
CA VAL A 128 -2.87 23.39 -6.36
C VAL A 128 -1.57 23.58 -5.60
N VAL A 129 -0.74 22.55 -5.58
CA VAL A 129 0.57 22.54 -4.90
C VAL A 129 1.66 22.45 -5.96
N GLN A 130 2.57 23.42 -5.97
CA GLN A 130 3.72 23.45 -6.88
C GLN A 130 4.94 22.81 -6.20
N GLY A 131 5.59 21.90 -6.92
CA GLY A 131 6.80 21.20 -6.50
C GLY A 131 8.07 21.84 -7.02
N ASP A 132 9.12 21.75 -6.22
CA ASP A 132 10.47 22.19 -6.61
C ASP A 132 11.06 21.31 -7.73
N ASP A 133 10.50 20.12 -7.96
CA ASP A 133 10.85 19.18 -9.02
C ASP A 133 10.11 19.47 -10.34
N GLY A 134 9.34 20.56 -10.42
CA GLY A 134 8.55 20.93 -11.59
C GLY A 134 7.25 20.14 -11.75
N ASN A 135 6.90 19.31 -10.76
CA ASN A 135 5.59 18.69 -10.67
C ASN A 135 4.59 19.66 -10.06
N THR A 136 3.34 19.53 -10.43
CA THR A 136 2.23 20.16 -9.72
C THR A 136 1.24 19.09 -9.32
N TRP A 137 0.73 19.19 -8.10
CA TRP A 137 -0.25 18.28 -7.55
C TRP A 137 -1.56 19.00 -7.28
N TYR A 138 -2.66 18.29 -7.51
CA TYR A 138 -4.02 18.75 -7.31
C TYR A 138 -4.69 17.84 -6.29
N TYR A 139 -5.11 18.44 -5.18
CA TYR A 139 -5.78 17.76 -4.09
C TYR A 139 -7.15 18.39 -3.85
N ASP A 140 -8.15 17.62 -3.44
CA ASP A 140 -9.36 18.24 -2.88
C ASP A 140 -9.03 18.83 -1.49
N ARG A 141 -9.50 20.05 -1.22
CA ARG A 141 -9.29 20.74 0.06
C ARG A 141 -9.97 20.05 1.24
N ARG A 142 -10.94 19.16 0.99
CA ARG A 142 -11.68 18.42 2.01
C ARG A 142 -10.88 17.29 2.64
N VAL A 143 -9.84 16.79 1.96
CA VAL A 143 -9.10 15.62 2.44
C VAL A 143 -7.91 16.07 3.31
N PRO A 144 -7.74 15.50 4.50
CA PRO A 144 -6.60 15.83 5.35
C PRO A 144 -5.34 15.21 4.75
N ARG A 145 -4.31 16.04 4.58
CA ARG A 145 -2.97 15.62 4.08
C ARG A 145 -1.89 15.61 5.16
N ASN A 146 -2.26 15.86 6.41
CA ASN A 146 -1.32 15.72 7.53
C ASN A 146 -1.10 14.22 7.82
N PRO A 147 0.12 13.79 8.18
CA PRO A 147 0.39 12.38 8.49
C PRO A 147 -0.44 11.83 9.65
N ASP A 148 -0.87 12.68 10.59
CA ASP A 148 -1.50 12.27 11.84
C ASP A 148 -3.00 11.91 11.70
N THR A 149 -3.55 11.96 10.48
CA THR A 149 -4.96 11.66 10.22
C THR A 149 -5.12 10.43 9.34
N THR A 150 -6.00 9.50 9.72
CA THR A 150 -6.37 8.39 8.81
C THR A 150 -7.24 8.95 7.68
N ALA A 151 -6.87 8.68 6.43
CA ALA A 151 -7.51 9.26 5.25
C ALA A 151 -7.48 8.30 4.04
N LEU A 152 -8.45 8.44 3.15
CA LEU A 152 -8.49 7.75 1.86
C LEU A 152 -8.88 8.77 0.80
N TYR A 153 -8.00 9.05 -0.16
CA TYR A 153 -8.26 10.06 -1.18
C TYR A 153 -7.51 9.79 -2.49
N LEU A 154 -7.97 10.44 -3.54
CA LEU A 154 -7.27 10.52 -4.82
C LEU A 154 -6.55 11.87 -4.92
N TYR A 155 -5.49 11.92 -5.73
CA TYR A 155 -4.90 13.17 -6.19
C TYR A 155 -4.39 13.05 -7.62
N VAL A 156 -4.34 14.18 -8.33
CA VAL A 156 -3.73 14.25 -9.67
C VAL A 156 -2.37 14.90 -9.55
N GLY A 157 -1.37 14.29 -10.16
CA GLY A 157 -0.10 14.95 -10.44
C GLY A 157 0.03 15.22 -11.93
N HIS A 158 0.75 16.28 -12.28
CA HIS A 158 1.23 16.47 -13.64
C HIS A 158 2.59 17.16 -13.63
N LYS A 159 3.33 16.96 -14.72
CA LYS A 159 4.54 17.73 -15.03
C LYS A 159 4.16 18.89 -15.94
N MET A 160 5.09 19.83 -16.09
CA MET A 160 4.99 20.89 -17.09
C MET A 160 4.70 20.36 -18.50
N THR A 161 5.24 19.20 -18.86
CA THR A 161 4.98 18.47 -20.10
C THR A 161 4.58 17.02 -19.82
N GLY A 162 3.71 16.46 -20.67
CA GLY A 162 3.23 15.08 -20.55
C GLY A 162 1.81 14.95 -19.98
N ALA A 163 1.33 13.71 -19.89
CA ALA A 163 -0.02 13.41 -19.39
C ALA A 163 -0.10 13.55 -17.87
N PRO A 164 -1.27 13.95 -17.32
CA PRO A 164 -1.51 13.86 -15.89
C PRO A 164 -1.54 12.40 -15.43
N TRP A 165 -1.16 12.16 -14.19
CA TRP A 165 -1.28 10.85 -13.54
C TRP A 165 -2.19 10.94 -12.32
N LEU A 166 -2.90 9.86 -12.04
CA LEU A 166 -3.82 9.72 -10.92
C LEU A 166 -3.20 8.81 -9.86
N ARG A 167 -3.37 9.16 -8.58
CA ARG A 167 -2.82 8.39 -7.45
C ARG A 167 -3.88 8.17 -6.39
N LEU A 168 -3.93 6.94 -5.88
CA LEU A 168 -4.70 6.57 -4.71
C LEU A 168 -3.80 6.62 -3.48
N HIS A 169 -4.24 7.38 -2.48
CA HIS A 169 -3.58 7.53 -1.19
C HIS A 169 -4.45 6.94 -0.10
N ALA A 170 -3.99 5.86 0.53
CA ALA A 170 -4.64 5.23 1.66
C ALA A 170 -3.73 5.33 2.89
N GLN A 171 -4.10 6.18 3.84
CA GLN A 171 -3.30 6.51 5.02
C GLN A 171 -3.97 6.02 6.30
N TYR A 172 -3.24 5.23 7.05
CA TYR A 172 -3.51 4.90 8.45
C TYR A 172 -2.67 5.82 9.35
N ALA A 173 -3.29 6.32 10.42
CA ALA A 173 -2.60 7.01 11.50
C ALA A 173 -3.17 6.55 12.85
N GLY A 174 -2.29 6.23 13.80
CA GLY A 174 -2.69 5.77 15.13
C GLY A 174 -1.52 5.64 16.11
N ASP A 175 -1.79 5.08 17.29
CA ASP A 175 -0.80 4.97 18.37
C ASP A 175 0.23 3.85 18.13
N HIS A 176 -0.09 2.90 17.25
CA HIS A 176 0.70 1.70 17.01
C HIS A 176 0.82 1.36 15.53
N TRP A 177 1.98 0.82 15.14
CA TRP A 177 2.21 0.29 13.79
C TRP A 177 1.32 -0.92 13.55
N ILE A 178 0.62 -0.93 12.43
CA ILE A 178 -0.14 -2.09 11.98
C ILE A 178 0.63 -2.88 10.93
N PHE A 179 1.62 -2.29 10.25
CA PHE A 179 2.27 -2.83 9.06
C PHE A 179 1.24 -3.13 7.98
N LEU A 180 0.76 -2.06 7.34
CA LEU A 180 -0.29 -2.05 6.34
C LEU A 180 0.00 -3.09 5.26
N LYS A 181 -1.00 -3.93 5.03
CA LYS A 181 -0.95 -5.08 4.13
C LYS A 181 -2.03 -5.00 3.07
N GLU A 182 -3.22 -4.56 3.47
CA GLU A 182 -4.41 -4.58 2.63
C GLU A 182 -5.33 -3.44 3.07
N VAL A 183 -6.01 -2.84 2.11
CA VAL A 183 -7.12 -1.91 2.35
C VAL A 183 -8.38 -2.57 1.82
N ILE A 184 -9.34 -2.82 2.70
CA ILE A 184 -10.61 -3.44 2.34
C ILE A 184 -11.67 -2.36 2.26
N LEU A 185 -12.36 -2.27 1.14
CA LEU A 185 -13.48 -1.36 0.94
C LEU A 185 -14.77 -2.18 0.93
N LYS A 186 -15.74 -1.79 1.76
CA LYS A 186 -17.01 -2.48 1.92
C LYS A 186 -18.15 -1.54 1.61
N SER A 187 -19.07 -1.97 0.74
CA SER A 187 -20.28 -1.23 0.38
C SER A 187 -21.47 -2.18 0.36
N GLY A 188 -22.34 -2.12 1.38
CA GLY A 188 -23.40 -3.11 1.54
C GLY A 188 -22.84 -4.52 1.70
N ASN A 189 -23.16 -5.41 0.75
CA ASN A 189 -22.65 -6.80 0.73
C ASN A 189 -21.38 -6.97 -0.12
N GLU A 190 -20.97 -5.94 -0.87
CA GLU A 190 -19.78 -5.98 -1.70
C GLU A 190 -18.54 -5.73 -0.84
N VAL A 191 -17.52 -6.57 -1.04
CA VAL A 191 -16.23 -6.48 -0.35
C VAL A 191 -15.14 -6.49 -1.39
N PHE A 192 -14.42 -5.39 -1.50
CA PHE A 192 -13.27 -5.24 -2.36
C PHE A 192 -11.98 -5.16 -1.54
N ARG A 193 -10.91 -5.74 -2.06
CA ARG A 193 -9.64 -5.94 -1.35
C ARG A 193 -8.50 -5.41 -2.20
N MET A 194 -7.85 -4.37 -1.71
CA MET A 194 -6.65 -3.78 -2.31
C MET A 194 -5.45 -4.30 -1.55
N ALA A 195 -4.72 -5.25 -2.13
CA ALA A 195 -3.45 -5.66 -1.56
C ALA A 195 -2.44 -4.52 -1.74
N THR A 196 -1.79 -4.09 -0.65
CA THR A 196 -0.79 -3.04 -0.74
C THR A 196 0.55 -3.64 -1.12
N ASP A 197 1.22 -3.06 -2.11
CA ASP A 197 2.63 -3.33 -2.36
C ASP A 197 3.48 -2.70 -1.25
N PRO A 198 4.24 -3.49 -0.46
CA PRO A 198 5.05 -2.95 0.63
C PRO A 198 6.16 -1.99 0.20
N THR A 199 6.57 -1.98 -1.06
CA THR A 199 7.55 -0.99 -1.58
C THR A 199 6.92 0.39 -1.81
N LEU A 200 5.59 0.43 -1.90
CA LEU A 200 4.75 1.63 -2.07
C LEU A 200 4.01 1.99 -0.78
N VAL A 201 4.29 1.26 0.32
CA VAL A 201 3.90 1.62 1.67
C VAL A 201 5.04 2.42 2.29
N PHE A 202 4.71 3.63 2.71
CA PHE A 202 5.60 4.56 3.38
C PHE A 202 5.20 4.68 4.85
N THR A 203 6.18 5.03 5.68
CA THR A 203 6.02 5.08 7.13
C THR A 203 6.55 6.39 7.69
N HIS A 204 5.85 6.97 8.66
CA HIS A 204 6.30 8.12 9.43
C HIS A 204 6.09 7.88 10.92
N ALA A 205 7.09 8.25 11.73
CA ALA A 205 7.00 8.24 13.18
C ALA A 205 6.98 9.69 13.68
N GLY A 206 5.83 10.13 14.18
CA GLY A 206 5.68 11.38 14.90
C GLY A 206 5.92 11.21 16.41
N PRO A 207 5.85 12.29 17.20
CA PRO A 207 6.05 12.23 18.65
C PRO A 207 5.00 11.41 19.41
N MET A 208 3.76 11.35 18.90
CA MET A 208 2.63 10.67 19.55
C MET A 208 1.86 9.74 18.61
N THR A 209 2.14 9.79 17.31
CA THR A 209 1.38 9.08 16.27
C THR A 209 2.35 8.41 15.34
N VAL A 210 1.99 7.23 14.85
CA VAL A 210 2.64 6.59 13.72
C VAL A 210 1.70 6.57 12.54
N SER A 211 2.26 6.69 11.35
CA SER A 211 1.48 6.78 10.12
C SER A 211 2.06 5.86 9.07
N GLU A 212 1.17 5.17 8.37
CA GLU A 212 1.48 4.27 7.28
C GLU A 212 0.59 4.63 6.10
N TRP A 213 1.15 4.86 4.92
CA TRP A 213 0.34 5.16 3.75
C TRP A 213 0.79 4.39 2.52
N TYR A 214 -0.19 3.90 1.79
CA TYR A 214 -0.03 3.36 0.44
C TYR A 214 -0.29 4.47 -0.56
N ASP A 215 0.66 4.71 -1.46
CA ASP A 215 0.56 5.69 -2.54
C ASP A 215 0.99 5.06 -3.87
N ALA A 216 0.00 4.80 -4.73
CA ALA A 216 0.19 4.14 -6.02
C ALA A 216 -0.83 4.61 -7.06
N PRO A 217 -0.58 4.41 -8.36
CA PRO A 217 -1.60 4.58 -9.38
C PRO A 217 -2.72 3.55 -9.14
N PRO A 218 -4.00 3.95 -9.13
CA PRO A 218 -5.08 3.01 -8.92
C PRO A 218 -5.21 2.07 -10.12
N SER A 219 -5.42 0.78 -9.87
CA SER A 219 -5.80 -0.19 -10.90
C SER A 219 -7.22 0.07 -11.42
N PHE A 220 -7.57 -0.56 -12.54
CA PHE A 220 -8.92 -0.48 -13.07
C PHE A 220 -9.98 -1.00 -12.08
N GLU A 221 -9.70 -2.10 -11.38
CA GLU A 221 -10.62 -2.65 -10.38
C GLU A 221 -10.78 -1.72 -9.17
N GLU A 222 -9.70 -1.06 -8.76
CA GLU A 222 -9.71 -0.06 -7.70
C GLU A 222 -10.55 1.15 -8.10
N LEU A 223 -10.38 1.68 -9.32
CA LEU A 223 -11.20 2.77 -9.85
C LEU A 223 -12.69 2.40 -9.93
N ARG A 224 -13.00 1.20 -10.44
CA ARG A 224 -14.38 0.70 -10.48
C ARG A 224 -14.99 0.67 -9.09
N THR A 225 -14.24 0.18 -8.10
CA THR A 225 -14.70 0.10 -6.71
C THR A 225 -14.88 1.49 -6.10
N LEU A 226 -13.96 2.42 -6.34
CA LEU A 226 -14.09 3.80 -5.86
C LEU A 226 -15.37 4.46 -6.38
N LYS A 227 -15.78 4.19 -7.62
CA LYS A 227 -17.07 4.66 -8.16
C LYS A 227 -18.28 4.09 -7.42
N GLU A 228 -18.24 2.82 -7.04
CA GLU A 228 -19.29 2.21 -6.21
C GLU A 228 -19.35 2.84 -4.81
N ILE A 229 -18.19 3.19 -4.23
CA ILE A 229 -18.10 3.85 -2.92
C ILE A 229 -18.66 5.26 -2.95
N ILE A 230 -18.38 6.03 -4.01
CA ILE A 230 -18.92 7.38 -4.19
C ILE A 230 -20.45 7.38 -4.04
N GLY A 231 -21.11 6.39 -4.64
CA GLY A 231 -22.57 6.21 -4.55
C GLY A 231 -23.09 5.60 -3.25
N SER A 232 -22.21 5.22 -2.32
CA SER A 232 -22.56 4.45 -1.13
C SER A 232 -22.32 5.24 0.16
N PRO A 233 -23.36 5.82 0.77
CA PRO A 233 -23.23 6.60 1.98
C PRO A 233 -22.82 5.77 3.19
N ASP A 234 -22.87 4.44 3.13
CA ASP A 234 -22.50 3.52 4.22
C ASP A 234 -21.23 2.73 3.93
N ALA A 235 -20.44 3.18 2.94
CA ALA A 235 -19.16 2.58 2.64
C ALA A 235 -18.20 2.65 3.84
N ASN A 236 -17.52 1.54 4.13
CA ASN A 236 -16.49 1.44 5.15
C ASN A 236 -15.15 1.08 4.51
N VAL A 237 -14.08 1.59 5.11
CA VAL A 237 -12.71 1.21 4.82
C VAL A 237 -12.11 0.51 6.03
N THR A 238 -11.48 -0.64 5.80
CA THR A 238 -10.68 -1.37 6.78
C THR A 238 -9.23 -1.33 6.35
N PHE A 239 -8.36 -0.72 7.16
CA PHE A 239 -6.91 -0.84 7.02
C PHE A 239 -6.48 -2.09 7.75
N VAL A 240 -6.00 -3.09 7.02
CA VAL A 240 -5.55 -4.36 7.58
C VAL A 240 -4.03 -4.39 7.53
N GLY A 241 -3.40 -4.63 8.68
CA GLY A 241 -1.98 -4.85 8.79
C GLY A 241 -1.64 -6.17 9.49
N TYR A 242 -0.36 -6.50 9.57
CA TYR A 242 0.14 -7.69 10.27
C TYR A 242 -0.05 -7.63 11.79
N LYS A 243 -0.08 -6.44 12.38
CA LYS A 243 -0.19 -6.23 13.84
C LYS A 243 -1.57 -5.74 14.28
N GLY A 244 -2.52 -5.55 13.37
CA GLY A 244 -3.87 -5.12 13.72
C GLY A 244 -4.70 -4.67 12.52
N GLN A 245 -5.90 -4.16 12.80
CA GLN A 245 -6.74 -3.54 11.80
C GLN A 245 -7.43 -2.31 12.37
N MET A 246 -7.84 -1.41 11.48
CA MET A 246 -8.62 -0.22 11.79
C MET A 246 -9.78 -0.12 10.81
N ASP A 247 -11.00 -0.09 11.34
CA ASP A 247 -12.22 0.05 10.56
C ASP A 247 -12.80 1.46 10.77
N ARG A 248 -13.20 2.12 9.68
CA ARG A 248 -13.98 3.35 9.75
C ARG A 248 -14.89 3.53 8.56
N LYS A 249 -15.85 4.44 8.71
CA LYS A 249 -16.68 4.92 7.61
C LYS A 249 -15.86 5.78 6.64
N VAL A 250 -16.10 5.63 5.35
CA VAL A 250 -15.63 6.58 4.33
C VAL A 250 -16.48 7.83 4.47
N THR A 251 -15.83 8.96 4.77
CA THR A 251 -16.53 10.20 5.09
C THR A 251 -17.17 10.81 3.85
N ASP A 252 -18.20 11.63 4.04
CA ASP A 252 -18.83 12.36 2.94
C ASP A 252 -17.83 13.27 2.22
N ALA A 253 -16.91 13.87 2.98
CA ALA A 253 -15.80 14.69 2.49
C ALA A 253 -14.87 13.91 1.55
N GLU A 254 -14.49 12.68 1.90
CA GLU A 254 -13.66 11.82 1.05
C GLU A 254 -14.41 11.38 -0.22
N ARG A 255 -15.71 11.07 -0.10
CA ARG A 255 -16.54 10.70 -1.27
C ARG A 255 -16.68 11.88 -2.25
N GLU A 256 -16.94 13.08 -1.75
CA GLU A 256 -16.97 14.29 -2.58
C GLU A 256 -15.60 14.57 -3.22
N ALA A 257 -14.51 14.38 -2.47
CA ALA A 257 -13.16 14.54 -3.01
C ALA A 257 -12.86 13.56 -4.14
N PHE A 258 -13.33 12.31 -4.07
CA PHE A 258 -13.17 11.38 -5.19
C PHE A 258 -13.84 11.90 -6.47
N ILE A 259 -15.07 12.43 -6.36
CA ILE A 259 -15.79 12.99 -7.52
C ILE A 259 -14.95 14.09 -8.16
N HIS A 260 -14.57 15.10 -7.38
CA HIS A 260 -13.86 16.25 -7.91
C HIS A 260 -12.51 15.91 -8.54
N VAL A 261 -11.74 15.01 -7.90
CA VAL A 261 -10.41 14.62 -8.39
C VAL A 261 -10.53 13.75 -9.65
N LEU A 262 -11.53 12.87 -9.75
CA LEU A 262 -11.78 12.08 -10.96
C LEU A 262 -12.24 12.97 -12.12
N ASP A 263 -13.17 13.89 -11.87
CA ASP A 263 -13.63 14.86 -12.87
C ASP A 263 -12.46 15.71 -13.41
N LEU A 264 -11.60 16.18 -12.51
CA LEU A 264 -10.38 16.89 -12.87
C LEU A 264 -9.45 16.02 -13.71
N TYR A 265 -9.18 14.79 -13.26
CA TYR A 265 -8.29 13.86 -13.98
C TYR A 265 -8.77 13.61 -15.40
N TYR A 266 -10.06 13.27 -15.59
CA TYR A 266 -10.63 13.02 -16.92
C TYR A 266 -10.58 14.27 -17.81
N THR A 267 -10.86 15.45 -17.24
CA THR A 267 -10.75 16.72 -17.95
C THR A 267 -9.31 16.99 -18.41
N MET A 268 -8.32 16.79 -17.53
CA MET A 268 -6.91 17.02 -17.83
C MET A 268 -6.36 16.00 -18.83
N ALA A 269 -6.72 14.73 -18.67
CA ALA A 269 -6.25 13.63 -19.49
C ALA A 269 -6.94 13.59 -20.86
N LYS A 270 -8.00 14.39 -21.08
CA LYS A 270 -8.82 14.40 -22.30
C LYS A 270 -9.36 13.02 -22.66
N VAL A 271 -9.63 12.20 -21.65
CA VAL A 271 -10.26 10.90 -21.79
C VAL A 271 -11.67 11.00 -21.23
N ASP A 272 -12.63 10.53 -22.01
CA ASP A 272 -13.99 10.34 -21.52
C ASP A 272 -14.02 9.23 -20.47
N GLU A 273 -14.86 9.39 -19.45
CA GLU A 273 -14.99 8.46 -18.32
C GLU A 273 -15.21 7.00 -18.77
N ALA A 274 -15.89 6.80 -19.91
CA ALA A 274 -16.18 5.49 -20.50
C ALA A 274 -14.93 4.80 -21.07
N THR A 275 -13.92 5.55 -21.48
CA THR A 275 -12.69 5.03 -22.12
C THR A 275 -11.58 4.78 -21.10
N ALA A 276 -11.57 5.52 -19.98
CA ALA A 276 -10.62 5.32 -18.88
C ALA A 276 -10.91 4.07 -18.02
N GLY A 277 -12.01 3.37 -18.31
CA GLY A 277 -12.46 2.17 -17.63
C GLY A 277 -12.65 0.95 -18.54
N MET A 278 -11.93 0.87 -19.67
CA MET A 278 -11.87 -0.31 -20.54
C MET A 278 -10.44 -0.82 -20.64
#